data_AF-A0A0F4LC02-F1
#
_entry.id   AF-A0A0F4LC02-F1
#
_cell.length_a   1.000
_cell.length_b   1.000
_cell.length_c   1.000
_cell.angle_alpha   90.00
_cell.angle_beta   90.00
_cell.angle_gamma   90.00
#
_symmetry.space_group_name_H-M   'P 1'
#
loop_
_entity.id
_entity.type
_entity.pdbx_description
1 polymer ?
#
loop_
_entity_poly.entity_id
_entity_poly.type
_entity_poly.pdbx_seq_one_letter_code
_entity_poly.pdbx_strand_id
1 'polypeptide(L)'
;MANVIDLPIPVETLAGVVDQIMEKRGYVPAESLVGKTIKMKEFSEKYCGKKAPNWIRLFIFDEYPEINVKNGGWVVNPRRTEEGSKTIIFEKPAAEWMEKHRGEIDWNAKLPQ
;
A
#
# COMPACT_ATOMS: atom_id res chain seq x y z
N MET A 1 32.16 6.82 26.71
CA MET A 1 31.36 6.21 27.80
C MET A 1 29.95 6.73 27.62
N ALA A 2 28.97 5.87 27.34
CA ALA A 2 27.58 6.31 27.21
C ALA A 2 27.04 6.68 28.60
N ASN A 3 26.45 7.87 28.73
CA ASN A 3 25.76 8.30 29.94
C ASN A 3 24.52 7.42 30.11
N VAL A 4 24.57 6.44 31.00
CA VAL A 4 23.40 5.66 31.39
C VAL A 4 22.64 6.51 32.39
N ILE A 5 21.55 7.13 31.93
CA ILE A 5 20.62 7.82 32.82
C ILE A 5 19.79 6.72 33.48
N ASP A 6 20.04 6.48 34.77
CA ASP A 6 19.23 5.59 35.59
C ASP A 6 17.91 6.33 35.91
N LEU A 7 16.90 6.11 35.07
CA LEU A 7 15.58 6.70 35.27
C LEU A 7 14.81 5.82 36.27
N PRO A 8 14.21 6.39 37.33
CA PRO A 8 13.40 5.64 38.29
C PRO A 8 12.04 5.19 37.72
N ILE A 9 11.87 5.30 36.40
CA ILE A 9 10.64 5.00 35.68
C ILE A 9 10.84 3.64 35.02
N PRO A 10 9.95 2.65 35.25
CA PRO A 10 10.03 1.37 34.58
C PRO A 10 10.03 1.54 33.06
N VAL A 11 10.87 0.78 32.38
CA VAL A 11 10.98 0.80 30.91
C VAL A 11 9.62 0.52 30.24
N GLU A 12 8.82 -0.36 30.84
CA GLU A 12 7.44 -0.67 30.42
C GLU A 12 6.55 0.59 30.37
N THR A 13 6.69 1.46 31.39
CA THR A 13 5.92 2.71 31.50
C THR A 13 6.38 3.71 30.45
N LEU A 14 7.68 3.76 30.18
CA LEU A 14 8.23 4.62 29.12
C LEU A 14 7.73 4.17 27.74
N ALA A 15 7.73 2.87 27.47
CA ALA A 15 7.21 2.30 26.23
C ALA A 15 5.72 2.67 26.02
N GLY A 16 4.88 2.51 27.04
CA GLY A 16 3.47 2.89 26.96
C GLY A 16 3.24 4.39 26.70
N VAL A 17 4.07 5.28 27.26
CA VAL A 17 4.01 6.73 26.96
C VAL A 17 4.42 7.02 25.52
N VAL A 18 5.46 6.34 25.01
CA VAL A 18 5.89 6.46 23.62
C VAL A 18 4.77 6.02 22.68
N ASP A 19 4.13 4.87 22.93
CA ASP A 19 3.03 4.37 22.11
C ASP A 19 1.85 5.37 22.05
N GLN A 20 1.46 5.94 23.19
CA GLN A 20 0.41 6.97 23.25
C GLN A 20 0.78 8.24 22.47
N ILE A 21 2.03 8.68 22.54
CA ILE A 21 2.50 9.84 21.77
C ILE A 21 2.50 9.51 20.28
N MET A 22 2.91 8.30 19.90
CA MET A 22 2.93 7.83 18.52
C MET A 22 1.50 7.79 17.95
N GLU A 23 0.54 7.18 18.66
CA GLU A 23 -0.88 7.18 18.27
C GLU A 23 -1.44 8.60 18.14
N LYS A 24 -1.21 9.48 19.14
CA LYS A 24 -1.69 10.87 19.11
C LYS A 24 -1.16 11.66 17.91
N ARG A 25 0.04 11.33 17.45
CA ARG A 25 0.67 11.95 16.28
C ARG A 25 0.33 11.25 14.97
N GLY A 26 -0.49 10.19 15.01
CA GLY A 26 -0.92 9.43 13.83
C GLY A 26 0.15 8.49 13.28
N TYR A 27 1.17 8.15 14.07
CA TYR A 27 2.12 7.10 13.70
C TYR A 27 1.43 5.76 13.88
N VAL A 28 1.49 4.96 12.82
CA VAL A 28 0.92 3.62 12.77
C VAL A 28 2.10 2.64 12.73
N PRO A 29 2.15 1.62 13.62
CA PRO A 29 3.21 0.61 13.58
C PRO A 29 3.32 0.02 12.17
N ALA A 30 4.54 -0.20 11.67
CA ALA A 30 4.78 -0.72 10.31
C ALA A 30 4.05 -2.04 10.02
N GLU A 31 3.73 -2.79 11.08
CA GLU A 31 3.02 -4.06 11.05
C GLU A 31 1.50 -3.91 10.80
N SER A 32 0.91 -2.75 11.09
CA SER A 32 -0.54 -2.54 10.98
C SER A 32 -1.04 -2.52 9.52
N LEU A 33 -0.16 -2.37 8.54
CA LEU A 33 -0.53 -2.42 7.12
C LEU A 33 -0.58 -3.86 6.57
N VAL A 34 -0.10 -4.85 7.35
CA VAL A 34 -0.15 -6.26 6.96
C VAL A 34 -1.60 -6.74 6.95
N GLY A 35 -2.04 -7.30 5.83
CA GLY A 35 -3.41 -7.81 5.65
C GLY A 35 -4.47 -6.74 5.31
N LYS A 36 -4.11 -5.44 5.31
CA LYS A 36 -5.04 -4.39 4.93
C LYS A 36 -5.30 -4.40 3.42
N THR A 37 -6.58 -4.39 3.05
CA THR A 37 -7.01 -4.27 1.66
C THR A 37 -7.68 -2.95 1.40
N ILE A 38 -7.44 -2.37 0.24
CA ILE A 38 -8.06 -1.12 -0.20
C ILE A 38 -8.87 -1.33 -1.49
N LYS A 39 -9.80 -0.41 -1.74
CA LYS A 39 -10.61 -0.39 -2.96
C LYS A 39 -9.88 0.38 -4.07
N MET A 40 -10.26 0.14 -5.31
CA MET A 40 -9.72 0.81 -6.50
C MET A 40 -9.68 2.35 -6.38
N LYS A 41 -10.73 2.97 -5.81
CA LYS A 41 -10.78 4.43 -5.63
C LYS A 41 -9.64 4.92 -4.71
N GLU A 42 -9.45 4.25 -3.59
CA GLU A 42 -8.42 4.60 -2.61
C GLU A 42 -7.02 4.33 -3.18
N PHE A 43 -6.83 3.23 -3.90
CA PHE A 43 -5.58 2.94 -4.60
C PHE A 43 -5.24 4.02 -5.65
N SER A 44 -6.25 4.48 -6.40
CA SER A 44 -6.12 5.57 -7.37
C SER A 44 -5.67 6.87 -6.70
N GLU A 45 -6.35 7.26 -5.61
CA GLU A 45 -6.07 8.51 -4.89
C GLU A 45 -4.69 8.51 -4.23
N LYS A 46 -4.26 7.38 -3.65
CA LYS A 46 -3.01 7.27 -2.91
C LYS A 46 -1.79 7.07 -3.79
N TYR A 47 -1.88 6.17 -4.77
CA TYR A 47 -0.70 5.67 -5.48
C TYR A 47 -0.68 6.03 -6.97
N CYS A 48 -1.82 6.37 -7.55
CA CYS A 48 -1.93 6.59 -9.00
C CYS A 48 -2.33 8.02 -9.37
N GLY A 49 -2.11 9.02 -8.50
CA GLY A 49 -2.40 10.42 -8.83
C GLY A 49 -3.84 10.68 -9.29
N LYS A 50 -4.83 9.96 -8.75
CA LYS A 50 -6.26 10.03 -9.11
C LYS A 50 -6.58 9.59 -10.54
N LYS A 51 -5.75 8.77 -11.17
CA LYS A 51 -6.05 8.18 -12.50
C LYS A 51 -7.32 7.34 -12.48
N ALA A 52 -8.07 7.37 -13.57
CA ALA A 52 -9.33 6.64 -13.69
C ALA A 52 -9.11 5.11 -13.61
N PRO A 53 -10.09 4.34 -13.10
CA PRO A 53 -9.96 2.88 -12.98
C PRO A 53 -9.59 2.14 -14.27
N ASN A 54 -10.08 2.59 -15.43
CA ASN A 54 -9.74 1.96 -16.72
C ASN A 54 -8.29 2.22 -17.12
N TRP A 55 -7.75 3.39 -16.77
CA TRP A 55 -6.34 3.72 -16.99
C TRP A 55 -5.45 2.82 -16.13
N ILE A 56 -5.80 2.65 -14.85
CA ILE A 56 -5.07 1.78 -13.92
C ILE A 56 -5.08 0.33 -14.41
N ARG A 57 -6.24 -0.15 -14.87
CA ARG A 57 -6.33 -1.51 -15.41
C ARG A 57 -5.42 -1.71 -16.61
N LEU A 58 -5.44 -0.79 -17.57
CA LEU A 58 -4.64 -0.92 -18.78
C LEU A 58 -3.14 -0.79 -18.47
N PHE A 59 -2.72 0.34 -17.90
CA PHE A 59 -1.30 0.71 -17.82
C PHE A 59 -0.57 0.19 -16.57
N ILE A 60 -1.29 -0.45 -15.65
CA ILE A 60 -0.68 -1.07 -14.47
C ILE A 60 -1.07 -2.55 -14.44
N PHE A 61 -2.36 -2.88 -14.48
CA PHE A 61 -2.74 -4.27 -14.21
C PHE A 61 -2.52 -5.21 -15.40
N ASP A 62 -2.76 -4.74 -16.62
CA ASP A 62 -2.57 -5.54 -17.83
C ASP A 62 -1.10 -5.53 -18.28
N GLU A 63 -0.41 -4.39 -18.16
CA GLU A 63 1.02 -4.28 -18.49
C GLU A 63 1.94 -5.07 -17.53
N TYR A 64 1.55 -5.23 -16.26
CA TYR A 64 2.36 -5.90 -15.24
C TYR A 64 1.62 -7.12 -14.67
N PRO A 65 1.56 -8.24 -15.42
CA PRO A 65 0.77 -9.41 -15.01
C PRO A 65 1.26 -10.06 -13.71
N GLU A 66 2.51 -9.85 -13.31
CA GLU A 66 3.08 -10.36 -12.05
C GLU A 66 2.40 -9.80 -10.80
N ILE A 67 1.71 -8.65 -10.91
CA ILE A 67 0.98 -8.08 -9.77
C ILE A 67 -0.30 -8.85 -9.44
N ASN A 68 -0.77 -9.76 -10.29
CA ASN A 68 -1.92 -10.59 -10.01
C ASN A 68 -1.58 -11.64 -8.94
N VAL A 69 -2.44 -11.84 -7.94
CA VAL A 69 -2.23 -12.86 -6.90
C VAL A 69 -2.06 -14.28 -7.45
N LYS A 70 -2.66 -14.59 -8.62
CA LYS A 70 -2.45 -15.88 -9.29
C LYS A 70 -1.00 -16.08 -9.74
N ASN A 71 -0.26 -14.99 -9.90
CA ASN A 71 1.15 -14.96 -10.26
C ASN A 71 2.05 -14.58 -9.07
N GLY A 72 1.52 -14.61 -7.84
CA GLY A 72 2.26 -14.24 -6.62
C GLY A 72 2.23 -12.75 -6.25
N GLY A 73 1.46 -11.94 -6.98
CA GLY A 73 1.33 -10.51 -6.73
C GLY A 73 0.31 -10.12 -5.65
N TRP A 74 -0.23 -8.91 -5.76
CA TRP A 74 -1.02 -8.22 -4.73
C TRP A 74 -2.42 -7.77 -5.16
N VAL A 75 -2.83 -8.03 -6.41
CA VAL A 75 -4.17 -7.72 -6.93
C VAL A 75 -4.98 -8.99 -7.16
N VAL A 76 -6.15 -9.07 -6.54
CA VAL A 76 -7.18 -10.07 -6.86
C VAL A 76 -8.11 -9.48 -7.92
N ASN A 77 -8.40 -10.25 -8.97
CA ASN A 77 -9.30 -9.86 -10.07
C ASN A 77 -8.97 -8.46 -10.66
N PRO A 78 -7.80 -8.28 -11.27
CA PRO A 78 -7.42 -7.02 -11.92
C PRO A 78 -8.45 -6.59 -12.98
N ARG A 79 -8.97 -7.55 -13.75
CA ARG A 79 -10.14 -7.40 -14.61
C ARG A 79 -11.32 -8.23 -14.10
N ARG A 80 -12.53 -7.77 -14.45
CA ARG A 80 -13.76 -8.52 -14.24
C ARG A 80 -13.77 -9.69 -15.21
N THR A 81 -13.85 -10.90 -14.66
CA THR A 81 -13.96 -12.17 -15.39
C THR A 81 -15.14 -12.97 -14.85
N GLU A 82 -15.43 -14.12 -15.46
CA GLU A 82 -16.47 -15.05 -14.97
C GLU A 82 -16.15 -15.60 -13.58
N GLU A 83 -14.86 -15.73 -13.25
CA GLU A 83 -14.37 -16.27 -11.98
C GLU A 83 -14.43 -15.25 -10.84
N GLY A 84 -14.53 -13.96 -11.15
CA GLY A 84 -14.48 -12.91 -10.15
C GLY A 84 -14.64 -11.50 -10.71
N SER A 85 -15.49 -10.70 -10.06
CA SER A 85 -15.81 -9.34 -10.50
C SER A 85 -15.28 -8.24 -9.58
N LYS A 86 -14.97 -8.57 -8.32
CA LYS A 86 -14.54 -7.60 -7.31
C LYS A 86 -13.02 -7.56 -7.24
N THR A 87 -12.44 -6.42 -7.61
CA THR A 87 -11.02 -6.14 -7.43
C THR A 87 -10.69 -5.93 -5.95
N ILE A 88 -9.67 -6.63 -5.45
CA ILE A 88 -9.13 -6.45 -4.09
C ILE A 88 -7.64 -6.15 -4.22
N ILE A 89 -7.16 -5.15 -3.50
CA ILE A 89 -5.77 -4.68 -3.55
C ILE A 89 -5.19 -4.78 -2.14
N PHE A 90 -4.13 -5.58 -1.97
CA PHE A 90 -3.40 -5.64 -0.70
C PHE A 90 -2.48 -4.42 -0.59
N GLU A 91 -2.76 -3.50 0.34
CA GLU A 91 -2.22 -2.14 0.34
C GLU A 91 -0.69 -2.11 0.49
N LYS A 92 -0.14 -2.85 1.47
CA LYS A 92 1.30 -2.88 1.72
C LYS A 92 2.12 -3.31 0.49
N PRO A 93 1.92 -4.51 -0.08
CA PRO A 93 2.69 -4.92 -1.26
C PRO A 93 2.40 -4.06 -2.49
N ALA A 94 1.18 -3.50 -2.62
CA ALA A 94 0.88 -2.54 -3.67
C ALA A 94 1.73 -1.26 -3.56
N ALA A 95 1.83 -0.69 -2.35
CA ALA A 95 2.62 0.51 -2.09
C ALA A 95 4.11 0.28 -2.38
N GLU A 96 4.66 -0.85 -1.91
CA GLU A 96 6.05 -1.23 -2.16
C GLU A 96 6.34 -1.45 -3.64
N TRP A 97 5.41 -2.07 -4.39
CA TRP A 97 5.56 -2.27 -5.83
C TRP A 97 5.49 -0.93 -6.58
N MET A 98 4.53 -0.06 -6.24
CA MET A 98 4.37 1.25 -6.87
C MET A 98 5.60 2.15 -6.64
N GLU A 99 6.19 2.15 -5.44
CA GLU A 99 7.40 2.95 -5.17
C GLU A 99 8.58 2.51 -6.04
N LYS A 100 8.71 1.21 -6.32
CA LYS A 100 9.78 0.65 -7.14
C LYS A 100 9.60 0.94 -8.64
N HIS A 101 8.36 0.78 -9.16
CA HIS A 101 8.10 0.84 -10.60
C HIS A 101 7.55 2.19 -11.08
N ARG A 102 7.35 3.18 -10.19
CA ARG A 102 6.80 4.50 -10.57
C ARG A 102 7.55 5.20 -11.70
N GLY A 103 8.85 4.92 -11.86
CA GLY A 103 9.67 5.51 -12.93
C GLY A 103 9.49 4.84 -14.29
N GLU A 104 8.94 3.62 -14.32
CA GLU A 104 8.73 2.82 -15.53
C GLU A 104 7.36 3.08 -16.15
N ILE A 105 6.41 3.55 -15.34
CA ILE A 105 5.05 3.85 -15.76
C ILE A 105 5.02 5.16 -16.58
N ASP A 106 4.53 5.09 -17.82
CA ASP A 106 4.17 6.29 -18.57
C ASP A 106 2.88 6.91 -18.00
N TRP A 107 3.06 7.82 -17.03
CA TRP A 107 1.96 8.53 -16.38
C TRP A 107 1.12 9.40 -17.33
N ASN A 108 1.60 9.70 -18.53
CA ASN A 108 0.90 10.53 -19.52
C ASN A 108 0.21 9.70 -20.62
N ALA A 109 0.29 8.37 -20.54
CA ALA A 109 -0.36 7.47 -21.48
C ALA A 109 -1.86 7.77 -21.60
N LYS A 110 -2.38 7.68 -22.82
CA LYS A 110 -3.80 7.94 -23.14
C LYS A 110 -4.51 6.62 -23.39
N LEU A 111 -5.73 6.49 -22.86
CA LEU A 111 -6.58 5.36 -23.20
C LEU A 111 -6.79 5.31 -24.71
N PRO A 112 -6.71 4.11 -25.33
CA PRO A 112 -7.09 3.95 -26.73
C PRO A 112 -8.54 4.39 -26.92
N GLN A 113 -8.79 5.08 -28.05
CA GLN A 113 -10.13 5.54 -28.43
C GLN A 113 -10.98 4.40 -28.98
#